data_AF-A0A9E0LM94-F1
#
_entry.id   AF-A0A9E0LM94-F1
#
_cell.length_a   1.000
_cell.length_b   1.000
_cell.length_c   1.000
_cell.angle_alpha   90.00
_cell.angle_beta   90.00
_cell.angle_gamma   90.00
#
_symmetry.space_group_name_H-M   'P 1'
#
loop_
_entity.id
_entity.type
_entity.pdbx_description
1 polymer ?
#
loop_
_entity_poly.entity_id
_entity_poly.type
_entity_poly.pdbx_seq_one_letter_code
_entity_poly.pdbx_strand_id
1 'polypeptide(L)'
;MFGKNDGRPPNKSGKERKFLDGNPGNPAQQAQQAPGRAVDRSMFANGAIAPQPGAQADWSVAVSEQILVYHESEPVAQGQDWMSQLKQESLQFLADQRGCHLQEVYRESIYKSGIAILVDKIYGLLQRYMYEFNQVANGTELHVTGSISGDVTEVTRYNRFREAEETKTYFRCRFSTKLCSLVVRGCDDVVEAFIVPTSKVMALSRTENDYPPLATIQVRITEQGMMWRMQDSNPPVETLDQLCMWLFSSMVQETKNYARLNGDDIAG
;
A
#
# COMPACT_ATOMS: atom_id res chain seq x y z
N MET A 1 -13.97 -67.83 -10.76
CA MET A 1 -13.43 -68.46 -9.53
C MET A 1 -13.33 -67.39 -8.46
N PHE A 2 -13.93 -67.65 -7.29
CA PHE A 2 -13.80 -67.02 -5.95
C PHE A 2 -13.56 -65.50 -5.87
N GLY A 3 -14.39 -64.63 -5.25
CA GLY A 3 -15.57 -64.79 -4.41
C GLY A 3 -15.55 -63.73 -3.28
N LYS A 4 -16.61 -62.90 -3.19
CA LYS A 4 -17.37 -62.41 -1.99
C LYS A 4 -16.57 -61.87 -0.77
N ASN A 5 -16.97 -60.86 0.00
CA ASN A 5 -18.29 -60.27 0.25
C ASN A 5 -18.14 -58.99 1.09
N ASP A 6 -19.19 -58.17 1.04
CA ASP A 6 -19.57 -57.03 1.88
C ASP A 6 -19.66 -57.31 3.39
N GLY A 7 -19.64 -56.25 4.21
CA GLY A 7 -20.23 -56.31 5.56
C GLY A 7 -19.86 -55.16 6.51
N ARG A 8 -20.85 -54.30 6.81
CA ARG A 8 -20.80 -53.11 7.70
C ARG A 8 -20.91 -53.48 9.23
N PRO A 9 -20.91 -52.50 10.19
CA PRO A 9 -20.22 -52.49 11.50
C PRO A 9 -21.13 -52.91 12.70
N PRO A 10 -20.71 -52.93 14.01
CA PRO A 10 -20.70 -51.71 14.88
C PRO A 10 -19.82 -51.71 16.19
N ASN A 11 -19.41 -50.51 16.65
CA ASN A 11 -19.50 -49.93 18.02
C ASN A 11 -18.73 -50.45 19.29
N LYS A 12 -18.39 -49.45 20.14
CA LYS A 12 -18.04 -49.40 21.61
C LYS A 12 -16.61 -49.83 21.99
N SER A 13 -15.84 -49.16 22.85
CA SER A 13 -16.03 -48.27 24.02
C SER A 13 -14.69 -47.52 24.26
N GLY A 14 -14.53 -46.33 24.83
CA GLY A 14 -15.28 -45.55 25.80
C GLY A 14 -14.27 -44.76 26.64
N LYS A 15 -14.42 -43.43 26.72
CA LYS A 15 -14.19 -42.59 27.92
C LYS A 15 -14.39 -41.12 27.56
N GLU A 16 -15.61 -40.67 27.83
CA GLU A 16 -15.94 -39.27 28.08
C GLU A 16 -15.16 -38.75 29.28
N ARG A 17 -14.81 -37.46 29.26
CA ARG A 17 -14.68 -36.66 30.47
C ARG A 17 -15.65 -35.48 30.36
N LYS A 18 -16.81 -35.65 30.97
CA LYS A 18 -17.69 -34.59 31.47
C LYS A 18 -17.25 -34.25 32.89
N PHE A 19 -17.34 -32.97 33.26
CA PHE A 19 -17.65 -32.36 34.58
C PHE A 19 -17.11 -30.90 34.47
N LEU A 20 -17.83 -29.82 34.75
CA LEU A 20 -19.19 -29.55 35.21
C LEU A 20 -19.47 -28.06 34.92
N ASP A 21 -20.61 -27.76 34.30
CA ASP A 21 -21.27 -26.45 34.40
C ASP A 21 -21.94 -26.34 35.78
N GLY A 22 -21.90 -25.15 36.38
CA GLY A 22 -22.54 -24.86 37.66
C GLY A 22 -22.55 -23.38 38.04
N ASN A 23 -23.44 -22.61 37.39
CA ASN A 23 -24.03 -21.32 37.84
C ASN A 23 -24.75 -21.50 39.22
N PRO A 24 -25.27 -20.51 40.03
CA PRO A 24 -25.51 -19.06 39.82
C PRO A 24 -25.36 -18.12 41.08
N GLY A 25 -25.62 -16.81 40.94
CA GLY A 25 -26.33 -16.00 41.97
C GLY A 25 -25.56 -15.11 42.99
N ASN A 26 -25.79 -13.79 42.91
CA ASN A 26 -25.63 -12.73 43.95
C ASN A 26 -26.42 -13.04 45.26
N PRO A 27 -26.38 -12.25 46.38
CA PRO A 27 -25.44 -11.20 46.87
C PRO A 27 -25.07 -11.35 48.38
N ALA A 28 -24.29 -10.40 48.91
CA ALA A 28 -24.17 -9.98 50.33
C ALA A 28 -23.02 -10.52 51.23
N GLN A 29 -22.33 -9.54 51.83
CA GLN A 29 -21.62 -9.56 53.12
C GLN A 29 -20.35 -10.43 53.27
N GLN A 30 -19.17 -9.78 53.18
CA GLN A 30 -18.42 -9.41 54.39
C GLN A 30 -17.26 -8.48 54.05
N ALA A 31 -17.14 -7.43 54.85
CA ALA A 31 -16.15 -6.38 54.79
C ALA A 31 -14.84 -6.82 55.44
N GLN A 32 -13.70 -6.36 54.92
CA GLN A 32 -12.60 -5.89 55.75
C GLN A 32 -11.71 -4.90 54.97
N GLN A 33 -11.35 -3.84 55.67
CA GLN A 33 -10.90 -2.54 55.17
C GLN A 33 -9.39 -2.50 54.89
N ALA A 34 -9.00 -1.68 53.90
CA ALA A 34 -7.70 -1.03 53.80
C ALA A 34 -7.91 0.43 53.29
N PRO A 35 -7.07 1.39 53.72
CA PRO A 35 -7.48 2.78 53.92
C PRO A 35 -7.59 3.60 52.64
N GLY A 36 -8.62 4.45 52.60
CA GLY A 36 -9.03 5.20 51.42
C GLY A 36 -8.14 6.39 51.06
N ARG A 37 -8.00 6.59 49.74
CA ARG A 37 -8.10 7.90 49.11
C ARG A 37 -9.32 7.86 48.21
N ALA A 38 -10.43 8.37 48.72
CA ALA A 38 -11.61 8.62 47.90
C ALA A 38 -11.27 9.76 46.94
N VAL A 39 -11.17 9.46 45.65
CA VAL A 39 -11.16 10.49 44.61
C VAL A 39 -12.61 10.90 44.40
N ASP A 40 -12.93 12.12 44.81
CA ASP A 40 -14.24 12.72 44.64
C ASP A 40 -14.53 12.87 43.13
N ARG A 41 -15.45 12.06 42.60
CA ARG A 41 -15.85 12.06 41.17
C ARG A 41 -17.01 13.03 40.88
N SER A 42 -17.42 13.85 41.84
CA SER A 42 -18.53 14.79 41.67
C SER A 42 -18.19 16.03 40.83
N MET A 43 -16.91 16.25 40.47
CA MET A 43 -16.47 17.43 39.71
C MET A 43 -16.40 17.22 38.17
N PHE A 44 -16.63 16.01 37.65
CA PHE A 44 -16.52 15.72 36.20
C PHE A 44 -17.86 15.69 35.45
N ALA A 45 -18.94 16.20 36.06
CA ALA A 45 -20.24 16.32 35.42
C ALA A 45 -20.43 17.74 34.87
N ASN A 46 -19.79 18.05 33.74
CA ASN A 46 -20.34 19.03 32.82
C ASN A 46 -20.05 18.59 31.38
N GLY A 47 -21.09 18.06 30.72
CA GLY A 47 -21.13 17.82 29.28
C GLY A 47 -20.77 16.40 28.84
N ALA A 48 -21.62 15.42 29.13
CA ALA A 48 -21.52 14.08 28.56
C ALA A 48 -21.85 14.09 27.05
N ILE A 49 -20.87 13.72 26.21
CA ILE A 49 -21.11 13.06 24.93
C ILE A 49 -20.48 11.66 25.07
N ALA A 50 -21.29 10.62 24.86
CA ALA A 50 -20.89 9.22 25.01
C ALA A 50 -19.78 8.83 24.00
N PRO A 51 -18.82 7.97 24.36
CA PRO A 51 -17.75 7.59 23.45
C PRO A 51 -18.23 6.53 22.43
N GLN A 52 -18.03 6.82 21.14
CA GLN A 52 -18.06 5.83 20.07
C GLN A 52 -16.76 4.98 20.08
N PRO A 53 -16.83 3.70 19.69
CA PRO A 53 -15.66 2.83 19.64
C PRO A 53 -14.84 3.15 18.38
N GLY A 54 -13.72 3.85 18.54
CA GLY A 54 -12.81 4.20 17.43
C GLY A 54 -11.80 5.32 17.76
N ALA A 55 -11.99 6.08 18.83
CA ALA A 55 -11.21 7.29 19.13
C ALA A 55 -9.97 7.06 20.01
N GLN A 56 -9.39 5.85 20.08
CA GLN A 56 -8.30 5.58 21.04
C GLN A 56 -6.97 6.29 20.71
N ALA A 57 -6.71 6.63 19.44
CA ALA A 57 -5.47 7.31 19.04
C ALA A 57 -5.42 8.81 19.43
N ASP A 58 -6.57 9.49 19.45
CA ASP A 58 -6.63 10.92 19.77
C ASP A 58 -6.53 11.21 21.27
N TRP A 59 -6.94 10.27 22.13
CA TRP A 59 -6.85 10.45 23.58
C TRP A 59 -5.40 10.53 24.07
N SER A 60 -4.48 9.75 23.49
CA SER A 60 -3.07 9.82 23.89
C SER A 60 -2.42 11.15 23.51
N VAL A 61 -2.82 11.74 22.37
CA VAL A 61 -2.31 13.03 21.92
C VAL A 61 -2.90 14.15 22.79
N ALA A 62 -4.22 14.18 22.97
CA ALA A 62 -4.89 15.20 23.77
C ALA A 62 -4.48 15.17 25.26
N VAL A 63 -4.26 13.98 25.84
CA VAL A 63 -3.77 13.86 27.24
C VAL A 63 -2.29 14.26 27.33
N SER A 64 -1.47 13.97 26.32
CA SER A 64 -0.07 14.43 26.30
C SER A 64 0.04 15.96 26.21
N GLU A 65 -0.85 16.61 25.43
CA GLU A 65 -0.96 18.06 25.37
C GLU A 65 -1.43 18.65 26.71
N GLN A 66 -2.34 17.97 27.40
CA GLN A 66 -2.87 18.44 28.69
C GLN A 66 -1.88 18.25 29.86
N ILE A 67 -0.99 17.25 29.80
CA ILE A 67 0.09 17.05 30.79
C ILE A 67 1.16 18.15 30.68
N LEU A 68 1.45 18.64 29.47
CA LEU A 68 2.41 19.73 29.24
C LEU A 68 1.93 21.07 29.81
N VAL A 69 0.63 21.33 29.83
CA VAL A 69 0.04 22.60 30.27
C VAL A 69 0.06 22.77 31.80
N TYR A 70 0.07 21.68 32.58
CA TYR A 70 0.03 21.75 34.05
C TYR A 70 1.36 22.10 34.73
N HIS A 71 2.45 22.25 33.98
CA HIS A 71 3.76 22.64 34.52
C HIS A 71 4.14 24.11 34.29
N GLU A 72 3.22 24.95 33.78
CA GLU A 72 3.48 26.38 33.53
C GLU A 72 3.23 27.31 34.73
N SER A 73 2.82 26.80 35.90
CA SER A 73 2.29 27.66 36.97
C SER A 73 3.23 27.97 38.15
N GLU A 74 4.56 28.05 37.97
CA GLU A 74 5.44 28.64 39.00
C GLU A 74 6.38 29.70 38.41
N PRO A 75 6.31 30.97 38.88
CA PRO A 75 7.22 32.01 38.44
C PRO A 75 8.56 31.84 39.16
N VAL A 76 9.50 31.11 38.53
CA VAL A 76 10.87 31.00 39.01
C VAL A 76 11.67 32.23 38.56
N ALA A 77 12.39 32.82 39.52
CA ALA A 77 13.12 34.08 39.40
C ALA A 77 14.12 34.12 38.23
N GLN A 78 14.36 35.33 37.72
CA GLN A 78 15.33 35.67 36.68
C GLN A 78 16.77 35.28 37.08
N GLY A 79 17.11 34.02 36.84
CA GLY A 79 18.46 33.54 36.53
C GLY A 79 18.33 32.68 35.29
N GLN A 80 19.38 32.57 34.47
CA GLN A 80 19.42 31.60 33.37
C GLN A 80 19.26 30.19 33.94
N ASP A 81 18.01 29.78 34.11
CA ASP A 81 17.63 28.47 34.58
C ASP A 81 17.94 27.50 33.45
N TRP A 82 18.98 26.69 33.65
CA TRP A 82 19.43 25.70 32.69
C TRP A 82 18.28 24.80 32.21
N MET A 83 17.29 24.52 33.07
CA MET A 83 16.10 23.77 32.71
C MET A 83 15.22 24.51 31.71
N SER A 84 15.08 25.83 31.87
CA SER A 84 14.34 26.69 30.93
C SER A 84 15.04 26.77 29.57
N GLN A 85 16.37 26.82 29.55
CA GLN A 85 17.15 26.72 28.32
C GLN A 85 17.00 25.35 27.64
N LEU A 86 17.10 24.25 28.40
CA LEU A 86 16.92 22.88 27.87
C LEU A 86 15.52 22.66 27.31
N LYS A 87 14.47 23.20 27.98
CA LYS A 87 13.10 23.17 27.47
C LYS A 87 12.99 23.91 26.14
N GLN A 88 13.59 25.10 26.03
CA GLN A 88 13.57 25.88 24.81
C GLN A 88 14.31 25.18 23.66
N GLU A 89 15.49 24.60 23.93
CA GLU A 89 16.26 23.82 22.94
C GLU A 89 15.49 22.55 22.50
N SER A 90 14.83 21.87 23.43
CA SER A 90 14.02 20.69 23.11
C SER A 90 12.78 21.04 22.29
N LEU A 91 12.12 22.16 22.59
CA LEU A 91 10.98 22.65 21.80
C LEU A 91 11.41 23.06 20.39
N GLN A 92 12.56 23.72 20.24
CA GLN A 92 13.12 24.04 18.94
C GLN A 92 13.45 22.78 18.14
N PHE A 93 14.10 21.78 18.76
CA PHE A 93 14.39 20.49 18.11
C PHE A 93 13.11 19.78 17.63
N LEU A 94 12.06 19.75 18.45
CA LEU A 94 10.77 19.15 18.08
C LEU A 94 10.08 19.94 16.95
N ALA A 95 10.17 21.26 16.95
CA ALA A 95 9.65 22.10 15.88
C ALA A 95 10.40 21.86 14.56
N ASP A 96 11.73 21.77 14.62
CA ASP A 96 12.58 21.46 13.46
C ASP A 96 12.27 20.05 12.92
N GLN A 97 12.10 19.05 13.80
CA GLN A 97 11.72 17.70 13.41
C GLN A 97 10.34 17.65 12.73
N ARG A 98 9.36 18.39 13.26
CA ARG A 98 8.04 18.55 12.63
C ARG A 98 8.14 19.23 11.26
N GLY A 99 8.98 20.27 11.15
CA GLY A 99 9.24 20.97 9.89
C GLY A 99 9.80 20.04 8.82
N CYS A 100 10.81 19.23 9.16
CA CYS A 100 11.38 18.24 8.25
C CYS A 100 10.37 17.19 7.81
N HIS A 101 9.58 16.63 8.74
CA HIS A 101 8.58 15.62 8.41
C HIS A 101 7.48 16.17 7.50
N LEU A 102 6.99 17.37 7.78
CA LEU A 102 6.00 18.04 6.95
C LEU A 102 6.54 18.27 5.53
N GLN A 103 7.79 18.71 5.40
CA GLN A 103 8.45 18.92 4.11
C GLN A 103 8.57 17.61 3.30
N GLU A 104 8.82 16.48 3.96
CA GLU A 104 8.85 15.17 3.33
C GLU A 104 7.48 14.76 2.79
N VAL A 105 6.42 14.92 3.60
CA VAL A 105 5.03 14.64 3.16
C VAL A 105 4.62 15.52 1.98
N TYR A 106 4.98 16.81 1.99
CA TYR A 106 4.72 17.70 0.86
C TYR A 106 5.48 17.23 -0.40
N ARG A 107 6.74 16.83 -0.24
CA ARG A 107 7.54 16.31 -1.35
C ARG A 107 6.90 15.04 -1.93
N GLU A 108 6.54 14.07 -1.10
CA GLU A 108 5.87 12.84 -1.54
C GLU A 108 4.58 13.12 -2.32
N SER A 109 3.75 14.04 -1.82
CA SER A 109 2.51 14.44 -2.51
C SER A 109 2.77 15.03 -3.90
N ILE A 110 3.79 15.87 -4.02
CA ILE A 110 4.20 16.48 -5.30
C ILE A 110 4.68 15.40 -6.28
N TYR A 111 5.51 14.45 -5.82
CA TYR A 111 5.98 13.33 -6.64
C TYR A 111 4.82 12.41 -7.06
N LYS A 112 3.92 12.07 -6.13
CA LYS A 112 2.73 11.27 -6.42
C LYS A 112 1.90 11.89 -7.55
N SER A 113 1.64 13.19 -7.49
CA SER A 113 0.93 13.93 -8.53
C SER A 113 1.68 13.94 -9.87
N GLY A 114 2.99 14.18 -9.84
CA GLY A 114 3.82 14.16 -11.05
C GLY A 114 3.84 12.79 -11.75
N ILE A 115 3.99 11.72 -10.98
CA ILE A 115 3.94 10.35 -11.49
C ILE A 115 2.57 10.05 -12.12
N ALA A 116 1.47 10.42 -11.47
CA ALA A 116 0.12 10.24 -12.01
C ALA A 116 -0.01 10.89 -13.40
N ILE A 117 0.40 12.15 -13.51
CA ILE A 117 0.36 12.91 -14.76
C ILE A 117 1.22 12.25 -15.84
N LEU A 118 2.41 11.73 -15.48
CA LEU A 118 3.29 11.07 -16.44
C LEU A 118 2.68 9.76 -16.95
N VAL A 119 2.15 8.93 -16.05
CA VAL A 119 1.49 7.65 -16.41
C VAL A 119 0.24 7.91 -17.26
N ASP A 120 -0.56 8.93 -16.94
CA ASP A 120 -1.71 9.34 -17.75
C ASP A 120 -1.30 9.76 -19.17
N LYS A 121 -0.20 10.53 -19.32
CA LYS A 121 0.33 10.92 -20.63
C LYS A 121 0.81 9.70 -21.43
N ILE A 122 1.52 8.78 -20.79
CA ILE A 122 1.95 7.52 -21.42
C ILE A 122 0.73 6.72 -21.88
N TYR A 123 -0.28 6.58 -21.02
CA TYR A 123 -1.52 5.91 -21.35
C TYR A 123 -2.22 6.55 -22.56
N GLY A 124 -2.36 7.88 -22.59
CA GLY A 124 -2.99 8.60 -23.71
C GLY A 124 -2.27 8.38 -25.05
N LEU A 125 -0.94 8.39 -25.06
CA LEU A 125 -0.14 8.10 -26.27
C LEU A 125 -0.30 6.65 -26.72
N LEU A 126 -0.15 5.70 -25.81
CA LEU A 126 -0.30 4.27 -26.11
C LEU A 126 -1.74 3.93 -26.56
N GLN A 127 -2.76 4.58 -25.99
CA GLN A 127 -4.15 4.41 -26.38
C GLN A 127 -4.39 4.86 -27.83
N ARG A 128 -3.74 5.94 -28.26
CA ARG A 128 -3.78 6.38 -29.67
C ARG A 128 -3.15 5.32 -30.59
N TYR A 129 -1.99 4.79 -30.24
CA TYR A 129 -1.34 3.75 -31.05
C TYR A 129 -2.14 2.45 -31.09
N MET A 130 -2.72 2.05 -29.96
CA MET A 130 -3.63 0.92 -29.86
C MET A 130 -4.82 1.08 -30.81
N TYR A 131 -5.44 2.26 -30.84
CA TYR A 131 -6.58 2.53 -31.70
C TYR A 131 -6.22 2.36 -33.19
N GLU A 132 -5.12 2.96 -33.63
CA GLU A 132 -4.64 2.86 -35.02
C GLU A 132 -4.23 1.41 -35.37
N PHE A 133 -3.48 0.75 -34.50
CA PHE A 133 -2.99 -0.61 -34.72
C PHE A 133 -4.14 -1.63 -34.80
N ASN A 134 -5.15 -1.46 -33.95
CA ASN A 134 -6.30 -2.36 -33.91
C ASN A 134 -7.18 -2.28 -35.16
N GLN A 135 -7.10 -1.22 -35.98
CA GLN A 135 -7.79 -1.20 -37.27
C GLN A 135 -7.33 -2.35 -38.18
N VAL A 136 -6.06 -2.77 -38.04
CA VAL A 136 -5.45 -3.86 -38.82
C VAL A 136 -5.43 -5.17 -38.04
N ALA A 137 -5.18 -5.11 -36.73
CA ALA A 137 -5.03 -6.29 -35.87
C ALA A 137 -6.37 -6.84 -35.33
N ASN A 138 -7.51 -6.24 -35.68
CA ASN A 138 -8.81 -6.65 -35.14
C ASN A 138 -9.11 -8.12 -35.41
N GLY A 139 -9.59 -8.84 -34.39
CA GLY A 139 -9.90 -10.27 -34.48
C GLY A 139 -8.68 -11.20 -34.55
N THR A 140 -7.45 -10.69 -34.40
CA THR A 140 -6.22 -11.49 -34.34
C THR A 140 -5.67 -11.58 -32.92
N GLU A 141 -4.67 -12.43 -32.71
CA GLU A 141 -3.96 -12.51 -31.42
C GLU A 141 -3.16 -11.24 -31.06
N LEU A 142 -2.94 -10.36 -32.04
CA LEU A 142 -2.28 -9.08 -31.86
C LEU A 142 -3.25 -7.97 -31.44
N HIS A 143 -4.56 -8.22 -31.38
CA HIS A 143 -5.51 -7.22 -30.90
C HIS A 143 -5.13 -6.76 -29.49
N VAL A 144 -4.98 -5.45 -29.30
CA VAL A 144 -4.53 -4.84 -28.05
C VAL A 144 -5.71 -4.22 -27.32
N THR A 145 -5.81 -4.44 -26.02
CA THR A 145 -6.77 -3.76 -25.14
C THR A 145 -6.02 -2.94 -24.09
N GLY A 146 -6.54 -1.75 -23.77
CA GLY A 146 -5.93 -0.82 -22.83
C GLY A 146 -6.79 -0.65 -21.58
N SER A 147 -6.16 -0.53 -20.42
CA SER A 147 -6.81 -0.16 -19.17
C SER A 147 -5.90 0.73 -18.34
N ILE A 148 -6.49 1.65 -17.60
CA ILE A 148 -5.79 2.46 -16.61
C ILE A 148 -6.39 2.18 -15.23
N SER A 149 -5.53 1.90 -14.28
CA SER A 149 -5.85 1.80 -12.86
C SER A 149 -5.20 3.01 -12.21
N GLY A 150 -6.01 3.87 -11.58
CA GLY A 150 -5.51 5.06 -10.89
C GLY A 150 -4.64 4.70 -9.67
N ASP A 151 -4.98 5.25 -8.50
CA ASP A 151 -4.29 4.90 -7.27
C ASP A 151 -4.60 3.44 -6.86
N VAL A 152 -3.59 2.57 -6.89
CA VAL A 152 -3.66 1.21 -6.37
C VAL A 152 -2.70 1.08 -5.18
N THR A 153 -3.26 1.09 -3.96
CA THR A 153 -2.48 0.87 -2.73
C THR A 153 -2.36 -0.63 -2.46
N GLU A 154 -1.12 -1.12 -2.44
CA GLU A 154 -0.80 -2.51 -2.15
C GLU A 154 -0.06 -2.65 -0.82
N VAL A 155 -0.36 -3.72 -0.09
CA VAL A 155 0.36 -4.07 1.14
C VAL A 155 1.67 -4.76 0.74
N THR A 156 2.79 -4.09 0.98
CA THR A 156 4.13 -4.62 0.66
C THR A 156 4.61 -5.59 1.74
N ARG A 157 4.26 -5.32 3.01
CA ARG A 157 4.72 -6.10 4.16
C ARG A 157 3.60 -6.32 5.18
N TYR A 158 3.58 -7.53 5.73
CA TYR A 158 2.66 -7.92 6.81
C TYR A 158 3.46 -8.20 8.08
N ASN A 159 2.95 -7.72 9.22
CA ASN A 159 3.51 -8.05 10.53
C ASN A 159 3.20 -9.53 10.88
N ARG A 160 3.82 -10.04 11.95
CA ARG A 160 3.58 -11.37 12.54
C ARG A 160 2.10 -11.63 12.87
N PHE A 161 1.33 -10.57 13.10
CA PHE A 161 -0.11 -10.63 13.34
C PHE A 161 -0.99 -10.54 12.07
N ARG A 162 -0.38 -10.61 10.88
CA ARG A 162 -1.03 -10.45 9.56
C ARG A 162 -1.70 -9.09 9.33
N GLU A 163 -1.28 -8.09 10.08
CA GLU A 163 -1.67 -6.70 9.86
C GLU A 163 -0.74 -6.07 8.80
N ALA A 164 -1.27 -5.13 8.03
CA ALA A 164 -0.48 -4.38 7.04
C ALA A 164 0.53 -3.50 7.78
N GLU A 165 1.82 -3.78 7.60
CA GLU A 165 2.93 -3.04 8.22
C GLU A 165 3.41 -1.92 7.30
N GLU A 166 3.46 -2.19 5.99
CA GLU A 166 3.87 -1.23 4.97
C GLU A 166 2.93 -1.32 3.77
N THR A 167 2.54 -0.16 3.26
CA THR A 167 1.70 -0.03 2.06
C THR A 167 2.36 0.91 1.07
N LYS A 168 2.30 0.56 -0.22
CA LYS A 168 2.86 1.38 -1.30
C LYS A 168 1.78 1.63 -2.34
N THR A 169 1.67 2.87 -2.79
CA THR A 169 0.65 3.26 -3.78
C THR A 169 1.28 3.36 -5.15
N TYR A 170 0.69 2.64 -6.10
CA TYR A 170 1.14 2.58 -7.48
C TYR A 170 0.10 3.19 -8.41
N PHE A 171 0.58 3.93 -9.41
CA PHE A 171 -0.23 4.28 -10.59
C PHE A 171 0.05 3.29 -11.69
N ARG A 172 -0.99 2.79 -12.36
CA ARG A 172 -0.78 1.76 -13.39
C ARG A 172 -1.59 1.97 -14.64
N CYS A 173 -0.96 1.71 -15.77
CA CYS A 173 -1.71 1.40 -16.97
C CYS A 173 -1.21 0.11 -17.59
N ARG A 174 -2.12 -0.57 -18.30
CA ARG A 174 -1.87 -1.87 -18.91
C ARG A 174 -2.37 -1.86 -20.34
N PHE A 175 -1.56 -2.38 -21.24
CA PHE A 175 -1.94 -2.68 -22.61
C PHE A 175 -1.69 -4.17 -22.84
N SER A 176 -2.71 -4.91 -23.22
CA SER A 176 -2.64 -6.37 -23.27
C SER A 176 -3.09 -6.88 -24.62
N THR A 177 -2.28 -7.77 -25.19
CA THR A 177 -2.70 -8.71 -26.22
C THR A 177 -3.23 -9.99 -25.56
N LYS A 178 -3.60 -10.98 -26.36
CA LYS A 178 -3.98 -12.31 -25.87
C LYS A 178 -2.85 -12.99 -25.07
N LEU A 179 -1.60 -12.74 -25.43
CA LEU A 179 -0.43 -13.49 -24.91
C LEU A 179 0.42 -12.66 -23.95
N CYS A 180 0.61 -11.37 -24.22
CA CYS A 180 1.50 -10.49 -23.45
C CYS A 180 0.78 -9.22 -22.99
N SER A 181 1.26 -8.65 -21.90
CA SER A 181 0.80 -7.38 -21.35
C SER A 181 1.98 -6.47 -21.07
N LEU A 182 1.93 -5.28 -21.64
CA LEU A 182 2.76 -4.14 -21.26
C LEU A 182 2.13 -3.50 -20.03
N VAL A 183 2.84 -3.53 -18.91
CA VAL A 183 2.46 -2.89 -17.65
C VAL A 183 3.37 -1.69 -17.43
N VAL A 184 2.80 -0.51 -17.29
CA VAL A 184 3.52 0.70 -16.87
C VAL A 184 3.10 1.01 -15.44
N ARG A 185 4.07 1.06 -14.53
CA ARG A 185 3.88 1.25 -13.10
C ARG A 185 4.69 2.44 -12.62
N GLY A 186 4.01 3.42 -12.06
CA GLY A 186 4.63 4.57 -11.40
C GLY A 186 4.61 4.43 -9.88
N CYS A 187 5.73 4.73 -9.23
CA CYS A 187 5.82 4.86 -7.79
C CYS A 187 6.98 5.77 -7.37
N ASP A 188 6.79 6.55 -6.30
CA ASP A 188 7.77 7.49 -5.77
C ASP A 188 8.30 8.46 -6.85
N ASP A 189 9.57 8.36 -7.23
CA ASP A 189 10.22 9.14 -8.29
C ASP A 189 10.51 8.32 -9.56
N VAL A 190 9.93 7.12 -9.70
CA VAL A 190 10.25 6.18 -10.78
C VAL A 190 8.99 5.68 -11.48
N VAL A 191 9.06 5.56 -12.81
CA VAL A 191 8.09 4.83 -13.63
C VAL A 191 8.81 3.68 -14.33
N GLU A 192 8.33 2.47 -14.12
CA GLU A 192 8.87 1.24 -14.69
C GLU A 192 7.88 0.66 -15.69
N ALA A 193 8.39 0.15 -16.80
CA ALA A 193 7.60 -0.58 -17.79
C ALA A 193 8.06 -2.04 -17.85
N PHE A 194 7.10 -2.97 -17.85
CA PHE A 194 7.35 -4.41 -17.88
C PHE A 194 6.57 -5.03 -19.03
N ILE A 195 7.13 -6.08 -19.64
CA ILE A 195 6.35 -6.99 -20.47
C ILE A 195 6.23 -8.31 -19.70
N VAL A 196 4.99 -8.69 -19.41
CA VAL A 196 4.67 -9.92 -18.69
C VAL A 196 3.65 -10.75 -19.48
N PRO A 197 3.64 -12.08 -19.36
CA PRO A 197 2.60 -12.90 -19.95
C PRO A 197 1.22 -12.52 -19.40
N THR A 198 0.19 -12.43 -20.25
CA THR A 198 -1.17 -12.03 -19.84
C THR A 198 -1.74 -12.95 -18.76
N SER A 199 -1.37 -14.24 -18.78
CA SER A 199 -1.74 -15.23 -17.75
C SER A 199 -1.22 -14.92 -16.35
N LYS A 200 -0.20 -14.07 -16.22
CA LYS A 200 0.48 -13.73 -14.97
C LYS A 200 0.21 -12.30 -14.48
N VAL A 201 -0.54 -11.49 -15.25
CA VAL A 201 -0.83 -10.08 -14.95
C VAL A 201 -1.68 -9.88 -13.69
N MET A 202 -2.51 -10.87 -13.33
CA MET A 202 -3.42 -10.78 -12.18
C MET A 202 -2.69 -10.79 -10.82
N ALA A 203 -1.39 -11.07 -10.79
CA ALA A 203 -0.61 -11.24 -9.57
C ALA A 203 0.08 -9.97 -9.04
N LEU A 204 -0.34 -8.78 -9.53
CA LEU A 204 0.02 -7.46 -8.98
C LEU A 204 1.55 -7.21 -8.95
N SER A 205 2.06 -6.30 -8.10
CA SER A 205 3.47 -5.88 -8.14
C SER A 205 4.48 -7.00 -7.96
N ARG A 206 4.11 -8.06 -7.22
CA ARG A 206 5.05 -9.14 -6.88
C ARG A 206 5.53 -9.86 -8.13
N THR A 207 4.60 -10.20 -9.02
CA THR A 207 4.95 -10.90 -10.25
C THR A 207 5.57 -9.96 -11.27
N GLU A 208 5.21 -8.68 -11.30
CA GLU A 208 5.90 -7.70 -12.14
C GLU A 208 7.40 -7.61 -11.77
N ASN A 209 7.73 -7.67 -10.48
CA ASN A 209 9.12 -7.63 -9.99
C ASN A 209 9.94 -8.89 -10.33
N ASP A 210 9.29 -9.99 -10.70
CA ASP A 210 9.99 -11.20 -11.17
C ASP A 210 10.50 -11.03 -12.62
N TYR A 211 10.05 -10.00 -13.34
CA TYR A 211 10.49 -9.67 -14.69
C TYR A 211 11.40 -8.45 -14.67
N PRO A 212 12.49 -8.46 -15.46
CA PRO A 212 13.31 -7.27 -15.61
C PRO A 212 12.46 -6.14 -16.24
N PRO A 213 12.56 -4.90 -15.71
CA PRO A 213 11.92 -3.77 -16.34
C PRO A 213 12.48 -3.60 -17.76
N LEU A 214 11.57 -3.47 -18.73
CA LEU A 214 11.90 -3.11 -20.10
C LEU A 214 12.48 -1.69 -20.15
N ALA A 215 11.91 -0.78 -19.34
CA ALA A 215 12.40 0.58 -19.19
C ALA A 215 12.17 1.10 -17.78
N THR A 216 13.13 1.88 -17.30
CA THR A 216 13.02 2.62 -16.05
C THR A 216 13.20 4.10 -16.31
N ILE A 217 12.22 4.88 -15.88
CA ILE A 217 12.11 6.32 -16.10
C ILE A 217 12.23 6.98 -14.74
N GLN A 218 13.23 7.85 -14.58
CA GLN A 218 13.37 8.66 -13.39
C GLN A 218 12.69 10.01 -13.59
N VAL A 219 11.88 10.39 -12.62
CA VAL A 219 11.19 11.68 -12.56
C VAL A 219 11.90 12.59 -11.56
N ARG A 220 12.12 13.84 -11.94
CA ARG A 220 12.63 14.88 -11.07
C ARG A 220 11.74 16.10 -11.17
N ILE A 221 11.25 16.56 -10.04
CA ILE A 221 10.42 17.76 -9.96
C ILE A 221 11.32 18.90 -9.49
N THR A 222 11.40 19.96 -10.30
CA THR A 222 12.10 21.21 -10.01
C THR A 222 11.09 22.36 -9.98
N GLU A 223 11.52 23.55 -9.56
CA GLU A 223 10.69 24.76 -9.59
C GLU A 223 10.19 25.11 -11.01
N GLN A 224 10.94 24.67 -12.03
CA GLN A 224 10.63 24.90 -13.44
C GLN A 224 9.61 23.89 -13.99
N GLY A 225 9.27 22.85 -13.22
CA GLY A 225 8.30 21.83 -13.58
C GLY A 225 8.84 20.41 -13.41
N MET A 226 8.11 19.45 -13.98
CA MET A 226 8.46 18.04 -13.96
C MET A 226 9.34 17.68 -15.16
N MET A 227 10.53 17.15 -14.88
CA MET A 227 11.42 16.56 -15.87
C MET A 227 11.45 15.05 -15.69
N TRP A 228 11.60 14.31 -16.79
CA TRP A 228 11.78 12.86 -16.76
C TRP A 228 12.95 12.48 -17.65
N ARG A 229 13.61 11.37 -17.33
CA ARG A 229 14.70 10.81 -18.12
C ARG A 229 14.70 9.30 -18.02
N MET A 230 15.13 8.62 -19.08
CA MET A 230 15.44 7.20 -19.03
C MET A 230 16.66 6.97 -18.14
N GLN A 231 16.60 6.00 -17.23
CA GLN A 231 17.71 5.66 -16.34
C GLN A 231 18.87 5.00 -17.10
N ASP A 232 18.56 4.08 -18.02
CA ASP A 232 19.56 3.25 -18.70
C ASP A 232 19.91 3.75 -20.12
N SER A 233 19.28 4.84 -20.57
CA SER A 233 19.48 5.48 -21.89
C SER A 233 19.50 4.53 -23.10
N ASN A 234 18.91 3.33 -22.98
CA ASN A 234 18.86 2.33 -24.02
C ASN A 234 17.42 1.81 -24.21
N PRO A 235 16.76 2.11 -25.34
CA PRO A 235 17.24 2.94 -26.44
C PRO A 235 17.40 4.43 -26.06
N PRO A 236 18.18 5.22 -26.81
CA PRO A 236 18.29 6.66 -26.60
C PRO A 236 16.96 7.31 -27.00
N VAL A 237 16.11 7.54 -26.00
CA VAL A 237 14.80 8.17 -26.18
C VAL A 237 14.87 9.60 -25.67
N GLU A 238 14.53 10.55 -26.54
CA GLU A 238 14.51 11.98 -26.22
C GLU A 238 13.10 12.48 -25.91
N THR A 239 12.07 11.84 -26.47
CA THR A 239 10.67 12.27 -26.33
C THR A 239 9.77 11.16 -25.78
N LEU A 240 8.66 11.55 -25.15
CA LEU A 240 7.72 10.58 -24.57
C LEU A 240 7.04 9.75 -25.67
N ASP A 241 6.84 10.35 -26.84
CA ASP A 241 6.28 9.71 -28.03
C ASP A 241 7.19 8.58 -28.53
N GLN A 242 8.49 8.84 -28.70
CA GLN A 242 9.48 7.81 -29.07
C GLN A 242 9.50 6.64 -28.06
N LEU A 243 9.36 6.94 -26.77
CA LEU A 243 9.35 5.92 -25.72
C LEU A 243 8.10 5.05 -25.86
N CYS A 244 6.94 5.68 -25.98
CA CYS A 244 5.68 4.95 -26.14
C CYS A 244 5.66 4.12 -27.43
N MET A 245 6.19 4.65 -28.54
CA MET A 245 6.35 3.90 -29.79
C MET A 245 7.21 2.67 -29.58
N TRP A 246 8.35 2.81 -28.90
CA TRP A 246 9.26 1.71 -28.63
C TRP A 246 8.65 0.66 -27.69
N LEU A 247 7.99 1.08 -26.60
CA LEU A 247 7.29 0.18 -25.67
C LEU A 247 6.19 -0.61 -26.40
N PHE A 248 5.36 0.07 -27.19
CA PHE A 248 4.30 -0.58 -27.96
C PHE A 248 4.86 -1.58 -28.99
N SER A 249 5.90 -1.17 -29.72
CA SER A 249 6.58 -2.05 -30.69
C SER A 249 7.16 -3.29 -30.02
N SER A 250 7.79 -3.12 -28.86
CA SER A 250 8.38 -4.21 -28.09
C SER A 250 7.33 -5.20 -27.62
N MET A 251 6.18 -4.72 -27.11
CA MET A 251 5.06 -5.57 -26.71
C MET A 251 4.50 -6.38 -27.88
N VAL A 252 4.31 -5.75 -29.05
CA VAL A 252 3.83 -6.43 -30.26
C VAL A 252 4.84 -7.47 -30.73
N GLN A 253 6.13 -7.14 -30.73
CA GLN A 253 7.18 -8.05 -31.13
C GLN A 253 7.26 -9.26 -30.19
N GLU A 254 7.15 -9.03 -28.88
CA GLU A 254 7.15 -10.09 -27.89
C GLU A 254 5.93 -10.99 -28.06
N THR A 255 4.74 -10.41 -28.31
CA THR A 255 3.53 -11.19 -28.61
C THR A 255 3.74 -12.09 -29.85
N LYS A 256 4.39 -11.60 -30.90
CA LYS A 256 4.72 -12.40 -32.10
C LYS A 256 5.69 -13.53 -31.77
N ASN A 257 6.68 -13.30 -30.89
CA ASN A 257 7.61 -14.33 -30.46
C ASN A 257 6.88 -15.45 -29.71
N TYR A 258 6.00 -15.11 -28.77
CA TYR A 258 5.16 -16.08 -28.05
C TYR A 258 4.24 -16.87 -28.99
N ALA A 259 3.61 -16.20 -29.95
CA ALA A 259 2.73 -16.86 -30.93
C ALA A 259 3.48 -17.88 -31.79
N ARG A 260 4.74 -17.61 -32.15
CA ARG A 260 5.59 -18.54 -32.90
C ARG A 260 5.95 -19.77 -32.07
N LEU A 261 6.39 -19.56 -30.83
CA LEU A 261 6.77 -20.66 -29.92
C LEU A 261 5.59 -21.59 -29.64
N ASN A 262 4.39 -21.04 -29.41
CA ASN A 262 3.18 -21.84 -29.20
C ASN A 262 2.65 -22.52 -30.47
N GLY A 263 3.01 -22.03 -31.65
CA GLY A 263 2.63 -22.61 -32.93
C GLY A 263 3.40 -23.90 -33.25
N ASP A 264 4.65 -24.00 -32.79
CA ASP A 264 5.50 -25.17 -33.04
C ASP A 264 5.08 -26.39 -32.19
N ASP A 265 4.48 -26.18 -31.01
CA ASP A 265 3.96 -27.24 -30.14
C ASP A 265 2.68 -27.95 -30.66
N ILE A 266 2.01 -27.37 -31.67
CA ILE A 266 0.79 -27.95 -32.27
C ILE A 266 1.11 -28.73 -33.56
N ALA A 267 2.33 -28.58 -34.09
CA ALA A 267 2.76 -29.21 -35.34
C ALA A 267 3.69 -30.44 -35.16
N GLY A 268 3.97 -30.85 -33.91
CA GLY A 268 4.71 -32.07 -33.55
C GLY A 268 3.80 -33.17 -33.02
#